data_AF-I7Z8Y2-F1
#
_entry.id   AF-I7Z8Y2-F1
#
_cell.length_a   1.000
_cell.length_b   1.000
_cell.length_c   1.000
_cell.angle_alpha   90.00
_cell.angle_beta   90.00
_cell.angle_gamma   90.00
#
_symmetry.space_group_name_H-M   'P 1'
#
loop_
_entity.id
_entity.type
_entity.pdbx_description
1 polymer ?
#
loop_
_entity_poly.entity_id
_entity_poly.type
_entity_poly.pdbx_seq_one_letter_code
_entity_poly.pdbx_strand_id
1 'polypeptide(L)'
;MCVIIHKPAGVAIPPALLAASASLNRDGWGLMGFDATGGLLLERNPRVDVAELLEAEQRYRDVEIVMHLRMLTRGSTHAANLHPLPVDEHSLLMHNGTVDGLETPVCGRSDSWHLATSVLRPLLKRDPALIEQPAFTQLVELALGPQNRAVLLHAPSRRIHVFNRRHGAEIDGLWCSSTRWIDERHFAVPAAPQRQERSLLTEHLRFI
;
A
#
# COMPACT_ATOMS: atom_id res chain seq x y z
N MET A 1 -4.70 3.08 -10.28
CA MET A 1 -4.87 2.80 -8.84
C MET A 1 -3.56 2.19 -8.39
N CYS A 2 -2.98 2.71 -7.31
CA CYS A 2 -1.68 2.27 -6.79
C CYS A 2 -1.68 0.78 -6.42
N VAL A 3 -0.53 0.28 -5.99
CA VAL A 3 -0.39 -1.02 -5.32
C VAL A 3 0.36 -0.87 -4.01
N ILE A 4 -0.07 -1.64 -3.02
CA ILE A 4 0.67 -1.95 -1.80
C ILE A 4 0.92 -3.46 -1.82
N ILE A 5 2.17 -3.87 -1.65
CA ILE A 5 2.59 -5.27 -1.50
C ILE A 5 3.12 -5.42 -0.08
N HIS A 6 2.43 -6.18 0.75
CA HIS A 6 2.93 -6.61 2.05
C HIS A 6 3.62 -7.97 1.88
N LYS A 7 4.92 -8.00 2.16
CA LYS A 7 5.81 -9.15 1.98
C LYS A 7 6.33 -9.60 3.36
N PRO A 8 5.85 -10.73 3.90
CA PRO A 8 6.41 -11.31 5.11
C PRO A 8 7.89 -11.65 4.96
N ALA A 9 8.59 -11.82 6.09
CA ALA A 9 9.98 -12.26 6.11
C ALA A 9 10.14 -13.63 5.40
N GLY A 10 11.16 -13.76 4.55
CA GLY A 10 11.47 -14.98 3.80
C GLY A 10 10.55 -15.27 2.61
N VAL A 11 9.48 -14.49 2.41
CA VAL A 11 8.64 -14.58 1.21
C VAL A 11 9.24 -13.71 0.12
N ALA A 12 9.43 -14.28 -1.08
CA ALA A 12 9.94 -13.55 -2.24
C ALA A 12 8.80 -12.86 -3.00
N ILE A 13 9.07 -11.66 -3.54
CA ILE A 13 8.13 -11.03 -4.49
C ILE A 13 8.52 -11.49 -5.90
N PRO A 14 7.63 -12.18 -6.66
CA PRO A 14 7.96 -12.65 -8.00
C PRO A 14 8.41 -11.49 -8.92
N PRO A 15 9.50 -11.65 -9.70
CA PRO A 15 9.97 -10.60 -10.61
C PRO A 15 8.90 -10.13 -11.60
N ALA A 16 8.06 -11.05 -12.09
CA ALA A 16 6.94 -10.73 -12.96
C ALA A 16 5.90 -9.84 -12.28
N LEU A 17 5.65 -10.04 -10.98
CA LEU A 17 4.72 -9.22 -10.19
C LEU A 17 5.26 -7.79 -10.03
N LEU A 18 6.56 -7.63 -9.78
CA LEU A 18 7.21 -6.32 -9.69
C LEU A 18 7.22 -5.60 -11.05
N ALA A 19 7.59 -6.29 -12.12
CA ALA A 19 7.58 -5.72 -13.47
C ALA A 19 6.17 -5.29 -13.90
N ALA A 20 5.16 -6.11 -13.65
CA ALA A 20 3.77 -5.78 -13.97
C ALA A 20 3.28 -4.60 -13.12
N SER A 21 3.57 -4.59 -11.81
CA SER A 21 3.25 -3.48 -10.91
C SER A 21 3.87 -2.18 -11.37
N ALA A 22 5.16 -2.19 -11.73
CA ALA A 22 5.91 -1.04 -12.23
C ALA A 22 5.38 -0.54 -13.58
N SER A 23 4.91 -1.44 -14.46
CA SER A 23 4.40 -1.06 -15.78
C SER A 23 3.17 -0.14 -15.70
N LEU A 24 2.33 -0.33 -14.68
CA LEU A 24 1.10 0.44 -14.43
C LEU A 24 1.28 1.59 -13.43
N ASN A 25 2.28 1.52 -12.56
CA ASN A 25 2.51 2.46 -11.45
C ASN A 25 3.91 3.06 -11.58
N ARG A 26 4.03 4.15 -12.36
CA ARG A 26 5.32 4.73 -12.76
C ARG A 26 5.68 6.04 -12.04
N ASP A 27 4.82 6.52 -11.14
CA ASP A 27 4.92 7.86 -10.53
C ASP A 27 5.68 7.86 -9.18
N GLY A 28 6.52 6.83 -8.99
CA GLY A 28 7.37 6.63 -7.84
C GLY A 28 7.01 5.37 -7.05
N TRP A 29 7.96 4.92 -6.23
CA TRP A 29 7.81 3.79 -5.34
C TRP A 29 8.44 4.09 -3.99
N GLY A 30 8.09 3.31 -2.97
CA GLY A 30 8.73 3.36 -1.67
C GLY A 30 8.54 2.08 -0.90
N LEU A 31 9.32 1.92 0.15
CA LEU A 31 9.23 0.79 1.06
C LEU A 31 9.28 1.25 2.51
N MET A 32 8.64 0.50 3.38
CA MET A 32 8.82 0.57 4.83
C MET A 32 8.86 -0.82 5.43
N GLY A 33 9.50 -0.99 6.58
CA GLY A 33 9.57 -2.27 7.27
C GLY A 33 10.51 -2.20 8.45
N PHE A 34 10.93 -3.37 8.92
CA PHE A 34 11.93 -3.49 9.97
C PHE A 34 13.08 -4.34 9.47
N ASP A 35 14.32 -3.94 9.76
CA ASP A 35 15.48 -4.80 9.52
C ASP A 35 15.55 -5.95 10.55
N ALA A 36 16.52 -6.84 10.38
CA ALA A 36 16.69 -8.00 11.27
C ALA A 36 16.99 -7.63 12.74
N THR A 37 17.42 -6.39 13.02
CA THR A 37 17.67 -5.86 14.37
C THR A 37 16.45 -5.11 14.93
N GLY A 38 15.42 -4.90 14.11
CA GLY A 38 14.24 -4.11 14.42
C GLY A 38 14.42 -2.60 14.18
N GLY A 39 15.45 -2.21 13.41
CA GLY A 39 15.63 -0.85 12.92
C GLY A 39 14.63 -0.52 11.80
N LEU A 40 14.21 0.75 11.74
CA LEU A 40 13.23 1.21 10.74
C LEU A 40 13.86 1.22 9.34
N LEU A 41 13.23 0.53 8.40
CA LEU A 41 13.51 0.65 6.97
C LEU A 41 12.57 1.66 6.34
N LEU A 42 13.11 2.59 5.54
CA LEU A 42 12.35 3.59 4.80
C LEU A 42 13.09 3.99 3.52
N GLU A 43 12.48 3.73 2.38
CA GLU A 43 12.92 4.26 1.09
C GLU A 43 11.77 4.94 0.35
N ARG A 44 12.08 6.00 -0.40
CA ARG A 44 11.14 6.72 -1.28
C ARG A 44 11.89 7.17 -2.52
N ASN A 45 11.42 6.71 -3.67
CA ASN A 45 12.05 6.94 -4.96
C ASN A 45 11.01 7.56 -5.92
N PRO A 46 11.26 8.75 -6.49
CA PRO A 46 10.30 9.44 -7.36
C PRO A 46 10.20 8.83 -8.76
N ARG A 47 11.11 7.93 -9.11
CA ARG A 47 11.16 7.21 -10.39
C ARG A 47 11.05 5.73 -10.13
N VAL A 48 10.47 5.02 -11.08
CA VAL A 48 10.32 3.57 -11.02
C VAL A 48 11.23 2.93 -12.05
N ASP A 49 12.18 2.16 -11.55
CA ASP A 49 13.05 1.29 -12.33
C ASP A 49 12.89 -0.15 -11.83
N VAL A 50 12.68 -1.09 -12.75
CA VAL A 50 12.40 -2.49 -12.39
C VAL A 50 13.63 -3.16 -11.79
N ALA A 51 14.85 -2.83 -12.24
CA ALA A 51 16.07 -3.38 -11.67
C ALA A 51 16.24 -2.88 -10.23
N GLU A 52 16.00 -1.60 -9.95
CA GLU A 52 16.03 -1.07 -8.58
C GLU A 52 15.02 -1.76 -7.66
N LEU A 53 13.80 -2.05 -8.15
CA LEU A 53 12.79 -2.79 -7.40
C LEU A 53 13.22 -4.23 -7.08
N LEU A 54 13.85 -4.91 -8.05
CA LEU A 54 14.37 -6.27 -7.88
C LEU A 54 15.55 -6.29 -6.90
N GLU A 55 16.44 -5.31 -6.97
CA GLU A 55 17.53 -5.15 -6.02
C GLU A 55 17.02 -4.89 -4.60
N ALA A 56 15.99 -4.05 -4.45
CA ALA A 56 15.36 -3.79 -3.16
C ALA A 56 14.68 -5.05 -2.59
N GLU A 57 13.95 -5.81 -3.42
CA GLU A 57 13.37 -7.10 -3.02
C GLU A 57 14.46 -8.06 -2.54
N GLN A 58 15.54 -8.22 -3.29
CA GLN A 58 16.63 -9.10 -2.94
C GLN A 58 17.32 -8.67 -1.64
N ARG A 59 17.55 -7.36 -1.46
CA ARG A 59 18.17 -6.79 -0.26
C ARG A 59 17.34 -7.04 1.00
N TYR A 60 16.02 -7.01 0.88
CA TYR A 60 15.08 -7.11 2.01
C TYR A 60 14.27 -8.41 2.02
N ARG A 61 14.74 -9.45 1.32
CA ARG A 61 14.02 -10.73 1.20
C ARG A 61 13.75 -11.39 2.54
N ASP A 62 14.71 -11.35 3.45
CA ASP A 62 14.64 -12.06 4.72
C ASP A 62 13.93 -11.28 5.84
N VAL A 63 13.41 -10.08 5.55
CA VAL A 63 12.71 -9.24 6.53
C VAL A 63 11.30 -8.88 6.05
N GLU A 64 10.44 -8.48 6.99
CA GLU A 64 9.07 -8.04 6.67
C GLU A 64 9.10 -6.60 6.13
N ILE A 65 8.60 -6.41 4.92
CA ILE A 65 8.47 -5.09 4.29
C ILE A 65 7.09 -4.89 3.67
N VAL A 66 6.77 -3.61 3.48
CA VAL A 66 5.64 -3.15 2.70
C VAL A 66 6.18 -2.26 1.60
N MET A 67 5.84 -2.57 0.35
CA MET A 67 6.23 -1.79 -0.82
C MET A 67 5.00 -1.09 -1.41
N HIS A 68 5.14 0.17 -1.81
CA HIS A 68 4.10 0.94 -2.50
C HIS A 68 4.62 1.36 -3.86
N LEU A 69 3.85 1.14 -4.92
CA LEU A 69 4.09 1.74 -6.22
C LEU A 69 2.92 2.65 -6.56
N ARG A 70 3.25 3.88 -6.93
CA ARG A 70 2.30 4.97 -7.13
C ARG A 70 1.89 5.07 -8.60
N MET A 71 0.58 5.19 -8.80
CA MET A 71 -0.01 5.75 -10.00
C MET A 71 -0.65 7.10 -9.64
N LEU A 72 -0.19 8.17 -10.28
CA LEU A 72 -0.70 9.51 -10.04
C LEU A 72 -2.16 9.59 -10.50
N THR A 73 -3.06 9.75 -9.53
CA THR A 73 -4.50 9.93 -9.78
C THR A 73 -5.03 11.19 -9.10
N ARG A 74 -4.43 11.58 -7.96
CA ARG A 74 -4.74 12.78 -7.18
C ARG A 74 -3.46 13.40 -6.61
N GLY A 75 -3.52 14.71 -6.37
CA GLY A 75 -2.38 15.53 -5.93
C GLY A 75 -1.38 15.77 -7.06
N SER A 76 -0.27 16.42 -6.73
CA SER A 76 0.83 16.66 -7.67
C SER A 76 1.84 15.51 -7.67
N THR A 77 2.73 15.48 -8.66
CA THR A 77 3.90 14.59 -8.73
C THR A 77 4.95 14.85 -7.64
N HIS A 78 4.70 15.79 -6.72
CA HIS A 78 5.67 16.17 -5.71
C HIS A 78 6.09 14.97 -4.85
N ALA A 79 7.38 14.91 -4.52
CA ALA A 79 7.97 13.91 -3.63
C ALA A 79 7.23 13.79 -2.29
N ALA A 80 6.57 14.86 -1.88
CA ALA A 80 5.83 14.96 -0.64
C ALA A 80 4.50 14.17 -0.62
N ASN A 81 4.10 13.60 -1.78
CA ASN A 81 2.98 12.66 -1.93
C ASN A 81 3.47 11.21 -2.17
N LEU A 82 4.78 10.95 -2.15
CA LEU A 82 5.30 9.59 -2.25
C LEU A 82 5.07 8.87 -0.93
N HIS A 83 4.52 7.67 -1.03
CA HIS A 83 4.40 6.77 0.10
C HIS A 83 5.75 6.06 0.34
N PRO A 84 6.08 5.71 1.60
CA PRO A 84 5.31 5.94 2.83
C PRO A 84 5.20 7.42 3.23
N LEU A 85 4.03 7.82 3.72
CA LEU A 85 3.74 9.15 4.24
C LEU A 85 3.95 9.17 5.76
N PRO A 86 4.70 10.14 6.32
CA PRO A 86 4.88 10.23 7.75
C PRO A 86 3.59 10.68 8.45
N VAL A 87 3.09 9.84 9.35
CA VAL A 87 2.01 10.21 10.27
C VAL A 87 2.61 11.02 11.41
N ASP A 88 3.65 10.53 12.06
CA ASP A 88 4.44 11.23 13.08
C ASP A 88 5.92 10.79 12.98
N GLU A 89 6.73 11.05 14.01
CA GLU A 89 8.14 10.63 14.09
C GLU A 89 8.36 9.10 14.17
N HIS A 90 7.29 8.33 14.39
CA HIS A 90 7.32 6.91 14.74
C HIS A 90 6.42 6.05 13.85
N SER A 91 5.58 6.68 13.03
CA SER A 91 4.51 6.03 12.29
C SER A 91 4.50 6.44 10.82
N LEU A 92 4.35 5.46 9.94
CA LEU A 92 4.32 5.64 8.49
C LEU A 92 3.05 5.04 7.90
N LEU A 93 2.47 5.70 6.91
CA LEU A 93 1.25 5.28 6.21
C LEU A 93 1.53 5.00 4.73
N MET A 94 1.05 3.87 4.24
CA MET A 94 0.83 3.58 2.82
C MET A 94 -0.67 3.49 2.56
N HIS A 95 -1.17 4.16 1.52
CA HIS A 95 -2.60 4.14 1.18
C HIS A 95 -2.82 3.86 -0.32
N ASN A 96 -3.84 3.05 -0.59
CA ASN A 96 -4.34 2.75 -1.92
C ASN A 96 -5.87 2.92 -1.97
N GLY A 97 -6.29 4.02 -2.59
CA GLY A 97 -7.69 4.36 -2.80
C GLY A 97 -7.88 5.86 -2.92
N THR A 98 -9.08 6.32 -2.64
CA THR A 98 -9.43 7.73 -2.49
C THR A 98 -10.35 7.88 -1.28
N VAL A 99 -9.97 8.75 -0.33
CA VAL A 99 -10.75 8.98 0.90
C VAL A 99 -11.86 9.98 0.60
N ASP A 100 -13.04 9.46 0.25
CA ASP A 100 -14.21 10.28 -0.03
C ASP A 100 -14.68 11.06 1.21
N GLY A 101 -15.03 12.33 1.04
CA GLY A 101 -15.52 13.19 2.11
C GLY A 101 -14.44 13.77 3.05
N LEU A 102 -13.16 13.46 2.84
CA LEU A 102 -12.06 14.09 3.57
C LEU A 102 -11.73 15.47 2.98
N GLU A 103 -11.71 16.50 3.83
CA GLU A 103 -11.27 17.83 3.42
C GLU A 103 -9.77 17.85 3.10
N THR A 104 -9.41 18.39 1.93
CA THR A 104 -8.03 18.52 1.47
C THR A 104 -7.66 20.00 1.24
N PRO A 105 -7.55 20.82 2.29
CA PRO A 105 -7.38 22.26 2.17
C PRO A 105 -5.98 22.69 1.69
N VAL A 106 -4.97 21.81 1.75
CA VAL A 106 -3.59 22.14 1.35
C VAL A 106 -3.38 21.77 -0.11
N CYS A 107 -3.34 22.79 -0.96
CA CYS A 107 -3.14 22.61 -2.40
C CYS A 107 -1.89 21.76 -2.72
N GLY A 108 -2.04 20.84 -3.67
CA GLY A 108 -0.98 19.94 -4.12
C GLY A 108 -0.74 18.71 -3.23
N ARG A 109 -1.33 18.63 -2.03
CA ARG A 109 -1.28 17.44 -1.17
C ARG A 109 -2.35 16.43 -1.56
N SER A 110 -2.02 15.15 -1.42
CA SER A 110 -2.97 14.06 -1.60
C SER A 110 -3.92 13.95 -0.41
N ASP A 111 -5.10 13.37 -0.65
CA ASP A 111 -6.01 12.89 0.39
C ASP A 111 -5.31 11.95 1.40
N SER A 112 -4.38 11.12 0.91
CA SER A 112 -3.56 10.22 1.72
C SER A 112 -2.64 10.99 2.69
N TRP A 113 -2.08 12.12 2.23
CA TRP A 113 -1.32 13.03 3.07
C TRP A 113 -2.22 13.65 4.14
N HIS A 114 -3.42 14.09 3.78
CA HIS A 114 -4.39 14.62 4.73
C HIS A 114 -4.87 13.57 5.74
N LEU A 115 -5.09 12.32 5.32
CA LEU A 115 -5.40 11.21 6.22
C LEU A 115 -4.28 11.04 7.25
N ALA A 116 -3.02 11.02 6.80
CA ALA A 116 -1.87 10.92 7.69
C ALA A 116 -1.75 12.10 8.66
N THR A 117 -1.82 13.34 8.18
CA THR A 117 -1.46 14.52 8.97
C THR A 117 -2.62 15.17 9.72
N SER A 118 -3.83 15.11 9.16
CA SER A 118 -5.00 15.81 9.69
C SER A 118 -5.90 14.89 10.51
N VAL A 119 -5.84 13.57 10.27
CA VAL A 119 -6.67 12.58 10.99
C VAL A 119 -5.83 11.71 11.92
N LEU A 120 -4.87 10.94 11.38
CA LEU A 120 -4.13 9.96 12.17
C LEU A 120 -3.15 10.62 13.15
N ARG A 121 -2.39 11.63 12.71
CA ARG A 121 -1.39 12.30 13.55
C ARG A 121 -1.96 12.89 14.85
N PRO A 122 -3.06 13.67 14.85
CA PRO A 122 -3.62 14.19 16.10
C PRO A 122 -4.06 13.09 17.07
N LEU A 123 -4.59 11.97 16.55
CA LEU A 123 -5.03 10.83 17.35
C LEU A 123 -3.84 10.11 17.99
N LEU A 124 -2.83 9.74 17.19
CA LEU A 124 -1.65 9.03 17.69
C LEU A 124 -0.76 9.90 18.58
N LYS A 125 -0.70 11.22 18.34
CA LYS A 125 0.00 12.15 19.25
C LYS A 125 -0.66 12.19 20.63
N ARG A 126 -1.99 12.02 20.70
CA ARG A 126 -2.73 12.02 21.97
C ARG A 126 -2.63 10.68 22.68
N ASP A 127 -2.73 9.59 21.94
CA ASP A 127 -2.59 8.22 22.45
C ASP A 127 -1.87 7.34 21.43
N PRO A 128 -0.53 7.16 21.55
CA PRO A 128 0.23 6.31 20.65
C PRO A 128 -0.19 4.83 20.70
N ALA A 129 -0.73 4.37 21.83
CA ALA A 129 -1.17 2.99 21.98
C ALA A 129 -2.52 2.72 21.30
N LEU A 130 -3.22 3.77 20.83
CA LEU A 130 -4.50 3.66 20.15
C LEU A 130 -4.45 2.73 18.95
N ILE A 131 -3.33 2.73 18.21
CA ILE A 131 -3.14 1.85 17.05
C ILE A 131 -3.23 0.36 17.37
N GLU A 132 -2.84 -0.02 18.58
CA GLU A 132 -2.86 -1.41 19.04
C GLU A 132 -4.26 -1.86 19.46
N GLN A 133 -5.22 -0.94 19.55
CA GLN A 133 -6.59 -1.25 19.96
C GLN A 133 -7.40 -1.79 18.77
N PRO A 134 -8.02 -2.99 18.89
CA PRO A 134 -8.87 -3.53 17.84
C PRO A 134 -10.03 -2.60 17.46
N ALA A 135 -10.57 -1.86 18.43
CA ALA A 135 -11.64 -0.87 18.21
C ALA A 135 -11.18 0.27 17.28
N PHE A 136 -9.93 0.72 17.41
CA PHE A 136 -9.37 1.73 16.51
C PHE A 136 -9.26 1.18 15.08
N THR A 137 -8.78 -0.05 14.92
CA THR A 137 -8.73 -0.71 13.61
C THR A 137 -10.11 -0.77 12.96
N GLN A 138 -11.13 -1.19 13.70
CA GLN A 138 -12.51 -1.24 13.19
C GLN A 138 -13.04 0.14 12.79
N LEU A 139 -12.80 1.17 13.60
CA LEU A 139 -13.21 2.54 13.28
C LEU A 139 -12.54 3.06 12.02
N VAL A 140 -11.23 2.83 11.86
CA VAL A 140 -10.49 3.23 10.66
C VAL A 140 -11.00 2.48 9.43
N GLU A 141 -11.21 1.17 9.51
CA GLU A 141 -11.76 0.37 8.39
C GLU A 141 -13.16 0.81 7.98
N LEU A 142 -14.03 1.12 8.95
CA LEU A 142 -15.37 1.66 8.71
C LEU A 142 -15.33 3.01 8.01
N ALA A 143 -14.45 3.92 8.45
CA ALA A 143 -14.30 5.25 7.87
C ALA A 143 -13.69 5.20 6.45
N LEU A 144 -12.72 4.31 6.23
CA LEU A 144 -12.08 4.13 4.92
C LEU A 144 -13.04 3.47 3.91
N GLY A 145 -13.89 2.54 4.37
CA GLY A 145 -14.72 1.74 3.51
C GLY A 145 -13.92 0.75 2.63
N PRO A 146 -14.59 -0.15 1.91
CA PRO A 146 -13.94 -1.31 1.26
C PRO A 146 -13.03 -0.92 0.08
N GLN A 147 -13.19 0.28 -0.48
CA GLN A 147 -12.42 0.76 -1.64
C GLN A 147 -11.05 1.32 -1.24
N ASN A 148 -10.79 1.51 0.04
CA ASN A 148 -9.56 2.10 0.55
C ASN A 148 -8.80 1.06 1.37
N ARG A 149 -7.58 0.76 0.97
CA ARG A 149 -6.68 -0.16 1.69
C ARG A 149 -5.48 0.62 2.15
N ALA A 150 -5.10 0.41 3.40
CA ALA A 150 -4.01 1.14 4.00
C ALA A 150 -3.14 0.20 4.82
N VAL A 151 -1.87 0.54 4.92
CA VAL A 151 -0.91 -0.14 5.80
C VAL A 151 -0.23 0.93 6.65
N LEU A 152 -0.24 0.73 7.96
CA LEU A 152 0.43 1.62 8.90
C LEU A 152 1.53 0.85 9.63
N LEU A 153 2.76 1.32 9.50
CA LEU A 153 3.87 0.88 10.32
C LEU A 153 3.92 1.72 11.59
N HIS A 154 4.05 1.07 12.75
CA HIS A 154 4.24 1.72 14.04
C HIS A 154 5.55 1.21 14.68
N ALA A 155 6.58 2.06 14.69
CA ALA A 155 7.93 1.70 15.13
C ALA A 155 8.03 1.31 16.62
N PRO A 156 7.36 1.99 17.58
CA PRO A 156 7.45 1.67 19.00
C PRO A 156 7.00 0.24 19.34
N SER A 157 5.93 -0.24 18.71
CA SER A 157 5.46 -1.62 18.91
C SER A 157 6.06 -2.61 17.91
N ARG A 158 6.84 -2.14 16.94
CA ARG A 158 7.41 -2.93 15.83
C ARG A 158 6.35 -3.73 15.07
N ARG A 159 5.21 -3.09 14.78
CA ARG A 159 4.09 -3.72 14.09
C ARG A 159 3.74 -3.02 12.78
N ILE A 160 3.26 -3.83 11.84
CA ILE A 160 2.65 -3.40 10.59
C ILE A 160 1.17 -3.76 10.67
N HIS A 161 0.32 -2.75 10.63
CA HIS A 161 -1.14 -2.86 10.70
C HIS A 161 -1.73 -2.71 9.30
N VAL A 162 -2.47 -3.72 8.83
CA VAL A 162 -3.11 -3.71 7.51
C VAL A 162 -4.61 -3.48 7.67
N PHE A 163 -5.08 -2.33 7.20
CA PHE A 163 -6.50 -1.97 7.19
C PHE A 163 -7.17 -2.45 5.90
N ASN A 164 -8.38 -2.98 6.05
CA ASN A 164 -9.19 -3.55 4.98
C ASN A 164 -8.48 -4.73 4.28
N ARG A 165 -7.77 -5.57 5.05
CA ARG A 165 -7.02 -6.73 4.52
C ARG A 165 -7.90 -7.64 3.65
N ARG A 166 -9.14 -7.90 4.08
CA ARG A 166 -10.14 -8.71 3.35
C ARG A 166 -10.54 -8.17 1.97
N HIS A 167 -10.20 -6.93 1.67
CA HIS A 167 -10.46 -6.28 0.38
C HIS A 167 -9.23 -6.20 -0.53
N GLY A 168 -8.10 -6.79 -0.08
CA GLY A 168 -6.95 -7.10 -0.94
C GLY A 168 -6.98 -8.55 -1.43
N ALA A 169 -5.84 -9.04 -1.91
CA ALA A 169 -5.64 -10.39 -2.40
C ALA A 169 -4.39 -11.03 -1.79
N GLU A 170 -4.48 -12.30 -1.41
CA GLU A 170 -3.33 -13.10 -1.01
C GLU A 170 -2.78 -13.86 -2.22
N ILE A 171 -1.48 -13.76 -2.50
CA ILE A 171 -0.82 -14.40 -3.64
C ILE A 171 0.53 -14.92 -3.15
N ASP A 172 0.73 -16.24 -3.14
CA ASP A 172 2.00 -16.87 -2.75
C ASP A 172 2.60 -16.35 -1.42
N GLY A 173 1.73 -16.09 -0.44
CA GLY A 173 2.13 -15.57 0.88
C GLY A 173 2.32 -14.04 0.95
N LEU A 174 2.13 -13.33 -0.16
CA LEU A 174 2.06 -11.88 -0.22
C LEU A 174 0.63 -11.41 -0.05
N TRP A 175 0.44 -10.23 0.54
CA TRP A 175 -0.83 -9.52 0.43
C TRP A 175 -0.70 -8.31 -0.50
N CYS A 176 -1.60 -8.19 -1.46
CA CYS A 176 -1.65 -7.10 -2.44
C CYS A 176 -2.95 -6.29 -2.28
N SER A 177 -2.84 -4.96 -2.23
CA SER A 177 -4.01 -4.08 -2.09
C SER A 177 -4.84 -3.89 -3.37
N SER A 178 -4.38 -4.43 -4.50
CA SER A 178 -5.11 -4.47 -5.77
C SER A 178 -4.61 -5.68 -6.57
N THR A 179 -5.31 -6.06 -7.62
CA THR A 179 -4.91 -7.18 -8.51
C THR A 179 -4.92 -6.78 -9.99
N ARG A 180 -5.00 -5.48 -10.29
CA ARG A 180 -5.16 -4.96 -11.67
C ARG A 180 -4.01 -5.33 -12.63
N TRP A 181 -2.86 -5.71 -12.11
CA TRP A 181 -1.68 -6.12 -12.88
C TRP A 181 -1.51 -7.64 -12.92
N ILE A 182 -2.41 -8.39 -12.28
CA ILE A 182 -2.33 -9.84 -12.19
C ILE A 182 -3.02 -10.42 -13.41
N ASP A 183 -2.23 -11.15 -14.19
CA ASP A 183 -2.75 -12.08 -15.17
C ASP A 183 -3.05 -13.40 -14.45
N GLU A 184 -4.32 -13.80 -14.40
CA GLU A 184 -4.78 -15.02 -13.72
C GLU A 184 -4.14 -16.29 -14.30
N ARG A 185 -3.58 -16.23 -15.52
CA ARG A 185 -2.81 -17.33 -16.10
C ARG A 185 -1.48 -17.58 -15.39
N HIS A 186 -0.96 -16.55 -14.72
CA HIS A 186 0.35 -16.58 -14.07
C HIS A 186 0.27 -16.66 -12.54
N PHE A 187 -0.86 -16.28 -11.93
CA PHE A 187 -1.04 -16.29 -10.48
C PHE A 187 -2.46 -16.71 -10.10
N ALA A 188 -2.59 -17.67 -9.19
CA ALA A 188 -3.88 -18.04 -8.62
C ALA A 188 -4.29 -17.01 -7.57
N VAL A 189 -5.33 -16.22 -7.85
CA VAL A 189 -5.92 -15.27 -6.88
C VAL A 189 -7.13 -15.93 -6.22
N PRO A 190 -7.10 -16.22 -4.91
CA PRO A 190 -8.30 -16.60 -4.18
C PRO A 190 -9.26 -15.42 -4.25
N ALA A 191 -10.45 -15.63 -4.82
CA ALA A 191 -11.49 -14.63 -5.14
C ALA A 191 -11.41 -13.36 -4.26
N ALA A 192 -10.66 -12.36 -4.71
CA ALA A 192 -10.67 -11.04 -4.10
C ALA A 192 -12.04 -10.43 -4.42
N PRO A 193 -12.72 -9.76 -3.47
CA PRO A 193 -13.98 -9.11 -3.76
C PRO A 193 -13.73 -7.83 -4.58
N GLN A 194 -13.40 -7.96 -5.87
CA GLN A 194 -13.49 -6.88 -6.82
C GLN A 194 -14.95 -6.77 -7.28
N ARG A 195 -15.71 -5.82 -6.72
CA ARG A 195 -17.03 -5.48 -7.28
C ARG A 195 -16.87 -4.56 -8.49
N GLN A 196 -16.78 -5.16 -9.68
CA GLN A 196 -17.61 -4.81 -10.84
C GLN A 196 -17.46 -5.87 -11.95
N GLU A 197 -17.86 -7.11 -11.68
CA GLU A 197 -18.37 -7.97 -12.76
C GLU A 197 -19.76 -7.45 -13.15
N ARG A 198 -19.80 -6.46 -14.04
CA ARG A 198 -20.89 -6.40 -14.99
C ARG A 198 -20.62 -7.53 -15.99
N SER A 199 -21.49 -8.53 -15.95
CA SER A 199 -21.55 -9.66 -16.89
C SER A 199 -21.11 -9.27 -18.30
N LEU A 200 -20.05 -9.90 -18.80
CA LEU A 200 -19.72 -9.94 -20.22
C LEU A 200 -19.46 -11.40 -20.58
N LEU A 201 -20.35 -11.95 -21.40
CA LEU A 201 -20.23 -13.28 -21.99
C LEU A 201 -19.02 -13.34 -22.93
N THR A 202 -18.30 -14.45 -22.87
CA THR A 202 -16.91 -14.65 -23.33
C THR A 202 -16.74 -14.75 -24.85
N GLU A 203 -17.74 -14.46 -25.66
CA GLU A 203 -17.66 -14.71 -27.10
C GLU A 203 -17.00 -13.59 -27.93
N HIS A 204 -16.66 -12.43 -27.35
CA HIS A 204 -16.27 -11.26 -28.16
C HIS A 204 -15.10 -10.40 -27.64
N LEU A 205 -14.10 -10.93 -26.90
CA LEU A 205 -12.96 -10.10 -26.49
C LEU A 205 -11.61 -10.71 -26.87
N ARG A 206 -11.00 -10.14 -27.93
CA ARG A 206 -9.58 -10.24 -28.26
C ARG A 206 -8.84 -9.08 -27.58
N PHE A 207 -7.61 -9.32 -27.12
CA PHE A 207 -6.74 -8.28 -26.56
C PHE A 207 -5.41 -8.20 -27.33
N ILE A 208 -4.89 -6.97 -27.45
CA ILE A 208 -3.59 -6.59 -28.05
C ILE A 208 -2.47 -6.88 -27.05
#